data_AF-A0A194X5D4-F1
#
_entry.id   AF-A0A194X5D4-F1
#
_cell.length_a   1.000
_cell.length_b   1.000
_cell.length_c   1.000
_cell.angle_alpha   90.00
_cell.angle_beta   90.00
_cell.angle_gamma   90.00
#
_symmetry.space_group_name_H-M   'P 1'
#
loop_
_entity.id
_entity.type
_entity.pdbx_description
1 polymer ?
#
loop_
_entity_poly.entity_id
_entity_poly.type
_entity_poly.pdbx_seq_one_letter_code
_entity_poly.pdbx_strand_id
1 'polypeptide(L)'
;MSHVDVARHGYFSFSTTNKFQAEDETLAGPKTLREWELKDLHPSYNTKAMTSLRLTFTEIDELFLRGFRRSLTLLDLISEDYRGDWKRNLIISPTDAEDFERHIQFGRLSSEVSNIDYFQDQAEIRFWCLATEFLVLENEGFPGGQVFDPNTNGWRACPVPDVHASGFSSRILEIEKVASHVPQQVIAAMSSISHLSAPWNVIRHLRKRTDLLDSLFERTHRPVSADQHLISLAAQIDQSWPKNVPKNETFRPSGIVVKAYPKGKGLSIPTPTIMMITTISSVISISLAVVSYLKATPQPGTPQDADFFSLFQSSVLQISSIWPMMLTLRKTRLNKLASIYIWVLVVFGLLTAAVAVPLYILVHTGWSTLFSAASGVSQGFVTLQLVYVVAA
;
A
#
# COMPACT_ATOMS: atom_id res chain seq x y z
N MET A 1 37.62 -26.88 9.64
CA MET A 1 37.31 -25.84 10.64
C MET A 1 37.55 -24.48 10.01
N SER A 2 36.51 -23.89 9.42
CA SER A 2 36.33 -22.45 9.18
C SER A 2 35.05 -22.28 8.35
N HIS A 3 33.94 -22.15 9.06
CA HIS A 3 32.64 -21.79 8.51
C HIS A 3 32.75 -20.39 7.86
N VAL A 4 32.31 -20.29 6.61
CA VAL A 4 31.96 -19.02 5.98
C VAL A 4 30.44 -18.96 5.99
N ASP A 5 29.88 -18.24 6.95
CA ASP A 5 28.46 -17.93 7.02
C ASP A 5 28.11 -16.96 5.89
N VAL A 6 27.53 -17.50 4.82
CA VAL A 6 26.92 -16.70 3.76
C VAL A 6 25.53 -16.29 4.24
N ALA A 7 25.36 -14.98 4.43
CA ALA A 7 24.14 -14.34 4.82
C ALA A 7 22.97 -14.71 3.89
N ARG A 8 22.03 -15.50 4.43
CA ARG A 8 20.71 -15.78 3.84
C ARG A 8 20.02 -14.46 3.51
N HIS A 9 19.87 -14.18 2.22
CA HIS A 9 18.93 -13.16 1.76
C HIS A 9 17.51 -13.66 2.06
N GLY A 10 16.80 -12.89 2.88
CA GLY A 10 15.39 -13.15 3.17
C GLY A 10 14.56 -13.00 1.90
N TYR A 11 14.16 -14.12 1.32
CA TYR A 11 13.13 -14.16 0.31
C TYR A 11 11.82 -13.68 0.94
N PHE A 12 11.22 -12.64 0.38
CA PHE A 12 9.83 -12.29 0.64
C PHE A 12 8.95 -13.43 0.11
N SER A 13 8.67 -14.38 0.99
CA SER A 13 7.55 -15.31 0.81
C SER A 13 6.26 -14.50 0.95
N PHE A 14 5.62 -14.19 -0.18
CA PHE A 14 4.18 -13.98 -0.17
C PHE A 14 3.54 -15.35 0.03
N SER A 15 3.27 -15.70 1.28
CA SER A 15 2.31 -16.76 1.58
C SER A 15 0.93 -16.21 1.16
N THR A 16 0.39 -16.76 0.08
CA THR A 16 -1.05 -16.66 -0.25
C THR A 16 -1.92 -17.48 0.70
N THR A 17 -1.31 -18.16 1.68
CA THR A 17 -1.99 -18.81 2.82
C THR A 17 -2.33 -17.85 3.96
N ASN A 18 -2.73 -16.62 3.64
CA ASN A 18 -3.47 -15.77 4.56
C ASN A 18 -4.81 -15.36 3.95
N LYS A 19 -5.84 -16.12 4.32
CA LYS A 19 -7.13 -15.60 4.76
C LYS A 19 -7.68 -14.44 3.90
N PHE A 20 -8.09 -14.75 2.68
CA PHE A 20 -9.48 -14.42 2.34
C PHE A 20 -10.37 -15.36 3.17
N GLN A 21 -10.39 -15.17 4.50
CA GLN A 21 -11.58 -15.52 5.25
C GLN A 21 -12.64 -14.63 4.62
N ALA A 22 -13.59 -15.24 3.94
CA ALA A 22 -14.91 -14.69 3.83
C ALA A 22 -15.21 -14.05 5.19
N GLU A 23 -15.34 -12.72 5.22
CA GLU A 23 -16.14 -12.11 6.27
C GLU A 23 -17.51 -12.76 6.11
N ASP A 24 -17.75 -13.79 6.92
CA ASP A 24 -19.07 -14.24 7.27
C ASP A 24 -19.80 -12.97 7.74
N GLU A 25 -20.60 -12.41 6.84
CA GLU A 25 -21.67 -11.48 7.16
C GLU A 25 -22.70 -12.24 8.01
N THR A 26 -22.35 -12.56 9.25
CA THR A 26 -23.32 -12.77 10.33
C THR A 26 -23.79 -11.42 10.82
N LEU A 27 -24.45 -10.68 9.93
CA LEU A 27 -25.45 -9.68 10.28
C LEU A 27 -26.74 -10.18 9.64
N ALA A 28 -27.45 -11.01 10.40
CA ALA A 28 -28.82 -11.39 10.13
C ALA A 28 -29.71 -10.13 10.18
N GLY A 29 -29.75 -9.41 9.07
CA GLY A 29 -30.79 -8.46 8.69
C GLY A 29 -31.69 -9.10 7.61
N PRO A 30 -32.97 -8.71 7.51
CA PRO A 30 -34.00 -9.53 6.88
C PRO A 30 -33.73 -9.76 5.38
N LYS A 31 -33.52 -11.04 5.04
CA LYS A 31 -33.28 -11.58 3.69
C LYS A 31 -34.49 -11.50 2.73
N THR A 32 -35.56 -10.79 3.06
CA THR A 32 -36.83 -10.88 2.32
C THR A 32 -37.19 -9.65 1.48
N LEU A 33 -36.36 -8.59 1.46
CA LEU A 33 -36.66 -7.36 0.70
C LEU A 33 -35.72 -7.07 -0.50
N ARG A 34 -34.62 -7.81 -0.68
CA ARG A 34 -33.66 -7.54 -1.77
C ARG A 34 -33.84 -8.36 -3.05
N GLU A 35 -34.50 -9.52 -3.00
CA GLU A 35 -34.65 -10.36 -4.20
C GLU A 35 -35.87 -9.98 -5.06
N TRP A 36 -36.81 -9.21 -4.54
CA TRP A 36 -38.04 -8.83 -5.25
C TRP A 36 -37.97 -7.45 -5.94
N GLU A 37 -36.99 -6.60 -5.61
CA GLU A 37 -36.81 -5.30 -6.29
C GLU A 37 -35.87 -5.34 -7.51
N LEU A 38 -35.11 -6.43 -7.69
CA LEU A 38 -34.12 -6.52 -8.77
C LEU A 38 -34.66 -7.10 -10.08
N LYS A 39 -35.77 -7.86 -10.05
CA LYS A 39 -36.37 -8.45 -11.26
C LYS A 39 -37.23 -7.48 -12.08
N ASP A 40 -37.64 -6.36 -11.48
CA ASP A 40 -38.41 -5.30 -12.16
C ASP A 40 -37.57 -4.05 -12.47
N LEU A 41 -36.23 -4.13 -12.37
CA LEU A 41 -35.33 -3.07 -12.84
C LEU A 41 -35.42 -2.98 -14.38
N HIS A 42 -36.30 -2.07 -14.78
CA HIS A 42 -36.67 -1.65 -16.12
C HIS A 42 -35.62 -1.85 -17.23
N PRO A 43 -36.04 -2.15 -18.47
CA PRO A 43 -35.20 -2.05 -19.68
C PRO A 43 -34.60 -0.65 -19.95
N SER A 44 -34.79 0.34 -19.06
CA SER A 44 -34.30 1.71 -19.17
C SER A 44 -32.80 1.88 -18.87
N TYR A 45 -32.11 0.86 -18.35
CA TYR A 45 -30.66 0.93 -18.09
C TYR A 45 -29.79 0.48 -19.27
N ASN A 46 -30.40 -0.02 -20.35
CA ASN A 46 -29.68 -0.30 -21.60
C ASN A 46 -29.53 0.98 -22.44
N THR A 47 -28.89 1.99 -21.85
CA THR A 47 -28.57 3.21 -22.58
C THR A 47 -27.46 2.90 -23.58
N LYS A 48 -27.51 3.55 -24.75
CA LYS A 48 -26.44 3.44 -25.77
C LYS A 48 -25.04 3.68 -25.18
N ALA A 49 -24.95 4.51 -24.14
CA ALA A 49 -23.70 4.77 -23.41
C ALA A 49 -23.21 3.56 -22.60
N MET A 50 -24.07 2.86 -21.87
CA MET A 50 -23.70 1.63 -21.15
C MET A 50 -23.31 0.50 -22.11
N THR A 51 -24.00 0.39 -23.26
CA THR A 51 -23.62 -0.58 -24.31
C THR A 51 -22.24 -0.24 -24.88
N SER A 52 -21.97 1.03 -25.19
CA SER A 52 -20.66 1.47 -25.67
C SER A 52 -19.56 1.20 -24.66
N LEU A 53 -19.81 1.48 -23.37
CA LEU A 53 -18.86 1.23 -22.29
C LEU A 53 -18.55 -0.26 -22.15
N ARG A 54 -19.58 -1.11 -22.20
CA ARG A 54 -19.41 -2.57 -22.19
C ARG A 54 -18.55 -3.03 -23.36
N LEU A 55 -18.83 -2.56 -24.58
CA LEU A 55 -18.05 -2.94 -25.76
C LEU A 55 -16.56 -2.58 -25.61
N THR A 56 -16.23 -1.41 -25.08
CA THR A 56 -14.84 -1.02 -24.86
C THR A 56 -14.16 -1.84 -23.77
N PHE A 57 -14.84 -2.14 -22.65
CA PHE A 57 -14.27 -3.05 -21.65
C PHE A 57 -14.12 -4.48 -22.20
N THR A 58 -15.05 -4.97 -23.01
CA THR A 58 -14.94 -6.27 -23.68
C THR A 58 -13.75 -6.30 -24.64
N GLU A 59 -13.47 -5.22 -25.36
CA GLU A 59 -12.28 -5.11 -26.21
C GLU A 59 -10.98 -5.16 -25.38
N ILE A 60 -10.95 -4.48 -24.23
CA ILE A 60 -9.83 -4.56 -23.29
C ILE A 60 -9.67 -5.98 -22.73
N ASP A 61 -10.77 -6.64 -22.35
CA ASP A 61 -10.77 -8.03 -21.87
C ASP A 61 -10.19 -8.98 -22.91
N GLU A 62 -10.52 -8.80 -24.19
CA GLU A 62 -9.96 -9.59 -25.28
C GLU A 62 -8.44 -9.39 -25.41
N LEU A 63 -7.96 -8.15 -25.29
CA LEU A 63 -6.52 -7.85 -25.33
C LEU A 63 -5.80 -8.49 -24.14
N PHE A 64 -6.38 -8.41 -22.94
CA PHE A 64 -5.85 -9.06 -21.74
C PHE A 64 -5.84 -10.59 -21.88
N LEU A 65 -6.91 -11.19 -22.41
CA LEU A 65 -6.97 -12.63 -22.70
C LEU A 65 -5.88 -13.07 -23.68
N ARG A 66 -5.67 -12.30 -24.76
CA ARG A 66 -4.62 -12.59 -25.77
C ARG A 66 -3.22 -12.44 -25.19
N GLY A 67 -3.02 -11.49 -24.26
CA GLY A 67 -1.81 -11.38 -23.43
C GLY A 67 -1.60 -12.65 -22.62
N PHE A 68 -2.59 -12.97 -21.81
CA PHE A 68 -2.59 -14.09 -20.89
C PHE A 68 -2.36 -15.45 -21.55
N ARG A 69 -3.08 -15.77 -22.63
CA ARG A 69 -2.90 -17.03 -23.38
C ARG A 69 -1.49 -17.19 -23.91
N ARG A 70 -0.91 -16.11 -24.43
CA ARG A 70 0.47 -16.12 -24.92
C ARG A 70 1.42 -16.37 -23.75
N SER A 71 1.20 -15.75 -22.60
CA SER A 71 1.99 -16.03 -21.40
C SER A 71 1.88 -17.50 -20.98
N LEU A 72 0.70 -18.12 -21.04
CA LEU A 72 0.52 -19.55 -20.79
C LEU A 72 1.27 -20.42 -21.81
N THR A 73 1.18 -20.11 -23.10
CA THR A 73 1.96 -20.82 -24.13
C THR A 73 3.47 -20.70 -23.89
N LEU A 74 3.95 -19.53 -23.45
CA LEU A 74 5.35 -19.35 -23.05
C LEU A 74 5.70 -20.17 -21.81
N LEU A 75 4.78 -20.30 -20.85
CA LEU A 75 4.97 -21.13 -19.66
C LEU A 75 5.04 -22.63 -19.97
N ASP A 76 4.33 -23.10 -21.01
CA ASP A 76 4.38 -24.48 -21.49
C ASP A 76 5.68 -24.79 -22.25
N LEU A 77 6.25 -23.79 -22.93
CA LEU A 77 7.54 -23.91 -23.62
C LEU A 77 8.74 -23.92 -22.65
N ILE A 78 8.57 -23.43 -21.42
CA ILE A 78 9.60 -23.47 -20.38
C ILE A 78 9.58 -24.85 -19.72
N SER A 79 10.64 -25.63 -19.92
CA SER A 79 10.82 -26.98 -19.35
C SER A 79 10.51 -27.03 -17.84
N GLU A 80 9.97 -28.16 -17.36
CA GLU A 80 9.61 -28.36 -15.95
C GLU A 80 10.76 -28.09 -14.98
N ASP A 81 12.01 -28.30 -15.40
CA ASP A 81 13.21 -28.04 -14.60
C ASP A 81 13.45 -26.54 -14.33
N TYR A 82 12.83 -25.65 -15.11
CA TYR A 82 12.96 -24.18 -15.00
C TYR A 82 11.82 -23.53 -14.20
N ARG A 83 10.91 -24.33 -13.61
CA ARG A 83 9.80 -23.88 -12.76
C ARG A 83 10.27 -23.53 -11.33
N GLY A 84 11.25 -22.63 -11.22
CA GLY A 84 11.78 -22.17 -9.93
C GLY A 84 10.73 -21.56 -8.98
N ASP A 85 11.13 -21.39 -7.71
CA ASP A 85 10.30 -21.01 -6.56
C ASP A 85 9.42 -19.75 -6.73
N TRP A 86 9.71 -18.88 -7.70
CA TRP A 86 8.89 -17.70 -8.00
C TRP A 86 7.50 -18.06 -8.54
N LYS A 87 7.31 -19.28 -9.09
CA LYS A 87 5.99 -19.81 -9.48
C LYS A 87 5.11 -20.24 -8.32
N ARG A 88 5.61 -20.37 -7.07
CA ARG A 88 4.75 -20.78 -5.94
C ARG A 88 3.56 -19.85 -5.72
N ASN A 89 3.62 -18.62 -6.25
CA ASN A 89 2.58 -17.61 -6.10
C ASN A 89 1.80 -17.31 -7.40
N LEU A 90 2.24 -17.82 -8.54
CA LEU A 90 1.59 -17.68 -9.86
C LEU A 90 1.11 -19.05 -10.36
N ILE A 91 0.55 -19.85 -9.44
CA ILE A 91 -0.12 -21.11 -9.80
C ILE A 91 -1.45 -20.74 -10.43
N ILE A 92 -1.43 -20.57 -11.75
CA ILE A 92 -2.64 -20.50 -12.54
C ILE A 92 -2.87 -21.88 -13.09
N SER A 93 -4.01 -22.45 -12.72
CA SER A 93 -4.45 -23.70 -13.30
C SER A 93 -4.89 -23.44 -14.74
N PRO A 94 -4.62 -24.33 -15.70
CA PRO A 94 -5.20 -24.26 -17.04
C PRO A 94 -6.73 -24.08 -17.02
N THR A 95 -7.38 -24.61 -15.98
CA THR A 95 -8.81 -24.44 -15.73
C THR A 95 -9.21 -22.97 -15.53
N ASP A 96 -8.37 -22.14 -14.93
CA ASP A 96 -8.67 -20.72 -14.70
C ASP A 96 -8.73 -19.95 -16.03
N ALA A 97 -7.89 -20.34 -16.99
CA ALA A 97 -7.89 -19.75 -18.33
C ALA A 97 -9.14 -20.15 -19.13
N GLU A 98 -9.54 -21.41 -19.05
CA GLU A 98 -10.76 -21.92 -19.68
C GLU A 98 -12.03 -21.33 -19.05
N ASP A 99 -12.07 -21.22 -17.72
CA ASP A 99 -13.18 -20.60 -16.99
C ASP A 99 -13.32 -19.13 -17.38
N PHE A 100 -12.20 -18.43 -17.54
CA PHE A 100 -12.20 -17.04 -18.01
C PHE A 100 -12.63 -16.90 -19.48
N GLU A 101 -12.17 -17.78 -20.36
CA GLU A 101 -12.66 -17.82 -21.74
C GLU A 101 -14.16 -18.08 -21.81
N ARG A 102 -14.65 -19.05 -21.02
CA ARG A 102 -16.09 -19.31 -20.89
C ARG A 102 -16.82 -18.06 -20.39
N HIS A 103 -16.22 -17.32 -19.46
CA HIS A 103 -16.80 -16.09 -18.93
C HIS A 103 -16.89 -14.97 -19.98
N ILE A 104 -15.81 -14.68 -20.71
CA ILE A 104 -15.84 -13.71 -21.83
C ILE A 104 -16.84 -14.14 -22.89
N GLN A 105 -16.84 -15.42 -23.27
CA GLN A 105 -17.75 -15.93 -24.29
C GLN A 105 -19.21 -15.80 -23.85
N PHE A 106 -19.50 -16.10 -22.58
CA PHE A 106 -20.84 -15.92 -22.00
C PHE A 106 -21.25 -14.45 -21.94
N GLY A 107 -20.34 -13.57 -21.50
CA GLY A 107 -20.52 -12.12 -21.50
C GLY A 107 -20.65 -11.52 -22.90
N ARG A 108 -20.12 -12.16 -23.95
CA ARG A 108 -20.21 -11.70 -25.35
C ARG A 108 -21.49 -12.15 -26.04
N LEU A 109 -21.89 -13.41 -25.83
CA LEU A 109 -22.93 -14.07 -26.61
C LEU A 109 -24.31 -14.02 -25.94
N SER A 110 -24.36 -13.81 -24.63
CA SER A 110 -25.62 -13.70 -23.94
C SER A 110 -26.19 -12.30 -24.10
N SER A 111 -27.13 -12.14 -25.04
CA SER A 111 -28.07 -11.02 -25.05
C SER A 111 -28.91 -10.95 -23.77
N GLU A 112 -28.86 -11.99 -22.94
CA GLU A 112 -29.60 -12.10 -21.67
C GLU A 112 -28.82 -11.50 -20.49
N VAL A 113 -27.48 -11.37 -20.57
CA VAL A 113 -26.69 -10.74 -19.50
C VAL A 113 -26.84 -9.22 -19.58
N SER A 114 -27.45 -8.65 -18.54
CA SER A 114 -27.61 -7.20 -18.44
C SER A 114 -26.23 -6.53 -18.37
N ASN A 115 -26.13 -5.29 -18.89
CA ASN A 115 -24.87 -4.53 -18.80
C ASN A 115 -24.44 -4.33 -17.34
N ILE A 116 -25.39 -4.33 -16.40
CA ILE A 116 -25.15 -4.19 -14.97
C ILE A 116 -24.43 -5.42 -14.42
N ASP A 117 -24.91 -6.61 -14.78
CA ASP A 117 -24.34 -7.88 -14.29
C ASP A 117 -22.89 -8.05 -14.77
N TYR A 118 -22.61 -7.71 -16.03
CA TYR A 118 -21.26 -7.70 -16.58
C TYR A 118 -20.28 -6.83 -15.76
N PHE A 119 -20.73 -5.65 -15.30
CA PHE A 119 -19.88 -4.80 -14.47
C PHE A 119 -19.80 -5.24 -13.01
N GLN A 120 -20.72 -6.05 -12.51
CA GLN A 120 -20.71 -6.51 -11.11
C GLN A 120 -19.89 -7.78 -10.90
N ASP A 121 -19.44 -8.44 -11.95
CA ASP A 121 -18.74 -9.71 -11.81
C ASP A 121 -17.37 -9.55 -11.13
N GLN A 122 -17.24 -10.19 -9.96
CA GLN A 122 -15.99 -10.19 -9.18
C GLN A 122 -14.92 -11.10 -9.77
N ALA A 123 -15.29 -12.13 -10.53
CA ALA A 123 -14.36 -13.02 -11.20
C ALA A 123 -13.53 -12.24 -12.22
N GLU A 124 -14.16 -11.29 -12.93
CA GLU A 124 -13.48 -10.44 -13.90
C GLU A 124 -12.40 -9.56 -13.25
N ILE A 125 -12.61 -9.04 -12.03
CA ILE A 125 -11.59 -8.24 -11.34
C ILE A 125 -10.36 -9.07 -10.97
N ARG A 126 -10.56 -10.30 -10.48
CA ARG A 126 -9.43 -11.19 -10.15
C ARG A 126 -8.59 -11.49 -11.39
N PHE A 127 -9.27 -11.73 -12.51
CA PHE A 127 -8.59 -11.95 -13.78
C PHE A 127 -7.80 -10.71 -14.21
N TRP A 128 -8.39 -9.52 -14.14
CA TRP A 128 -7.68 -8.28 -14.47
C TRP A 128 -6.41 -8.10 -13.65
N CYS A 129 -6.44 -8.40 -12.35
CA CYS A 129 -5.23 -8.38 -11.52
C CYS A 129 -4.16 -9.35 -12.05
N LEU A 130 -4.53 -10.60 -12.35
CA LEU A 130 -3.58 -11.59 -12.86
C LEU A 130 -3.02 -11.17 -14.22
N ALA A 131 -3.88 -10.84 -15.17
CA ALA A 131 -3.47 -10.45 -16.51
C ALA A 131 -2.60 -9.18 -16.52
N THR A 132 -2.89 -8.20 -15.65
CA THR A 132 -1.99 -7.05 -15.43
C THR A 132 -0.61 -7.50 -14.96
N GLU A 133 -0.52 -8.38 -13.96
CA GLU A 133 0.80 -8.88 -13.51
C GLU A 133 1.54 -9.63 -14.61
N PHE A 134 0.84 -10.43 -15.43
CA PHE A 134 1.47 -11.11 -16.57
C PHE A 134 2.00 -10.15 -17.62
N LEU A 135 1.21 -9.13 -17.98
CA LEU A 135 1.61 -8.11 -18.93
C LEU A 135 2.80 -7.29 -18.40
N VAL A 136 2.84 -7.00 -17.09
CA VAL A 136 3.98 -6.33 -16.46
C VAL A 136 5.22 -7.21 -16.48
N LEU A 137 5.10 -8.49 -16.09
CA LEU A 137 6.22 -9.43 -16.12
C LEU A 137 6.77 -9.59 -17.55
N GLU A 138 5.88 -9.69 -18.54
CA GLU A 138 6.26 -9.75 -19.95
C GLU A 138 6.95 -8.44 -20.40
N ASN A 139 6.49 -7.26 -19.94
CA ASN A 139 7.15 -5.97 -20.21
C ASN A 139 8.56 -5.88 -19.63
N GLU A 140 8.75 -6.44 -18.43
CA GLU A 140 10.06 -6.50 -17.77
C GLU A 140 11.03 -7.47 -18.47
N GLY A 141 10.57 -8.12 -19.55
CA GLY A 141 11.37 -8.98 -20.38
C GLY A 141 11.32 -10.44 -19.95
N PHE A 142 10.38 -10.85 -19.09
CA PHE A 142 10.18 -12.27 -18.77
C PHE A 142 9.62 -13.02 -19.99
N PRO A 143 10.10 -14.25 -20.30
CA PRO A 143 11.10 -15.04 -19.57
C PRO A 143 12.58 -14.67 -19.75
N GLY A 144 12.98 -13.72 -20.61
CA GLY A 144 14.37 -13.31 -20.89
C GLY A 144 15.20 -12.64 -19.77
N GLY A 145 14.87 -12.82 -18.49
CA GLY A 145 15.67 -12.38 -17.35
C GLY A 145 16.74 -13.39 -16.91
N GLN A 146 17.55 -13.05 -15.91
CA GLN A 146 18.42 -14.05 -15.26
C GLN A 146 17.65 -14.76 -14.15
N VAL A 147 17.61 -16.09 -14.18
CA VAL A 147 17.04 -16.93 -13.11
C VAL A 147 18.18 -17.60 -12.36
N PHE A 148 18.11 -17.58 -11.03
CA PHE A 148 19.07 -18.29 -10.19
C PHE A 148 18.84 -19.80 -10.29
N ASP A 149 19.84 -20.54 -10.75
CA ASP A 149 19.82 -21.99 -10.89
C ASP A 149 20.48 -22.62 -9.64
N PRO A 150 19.69 -23.27 -8.76
CA PRO A 150 20.21 -23.85 -7.53
C PRO A 150 21.16 -25.03 -7.78
N ASN A 151 21.05 -25.71 -8.92
CA ASN A 151 21.91 -26.84 -9.25
C ASN A 151 23.31 -26.38 -9.68
N THR A 152 23.42 -25.18 -10.24
CA THR A 152 24.71 -24.59 -10.64
C THR A 152 25.20 -23.47 -9.74
N ASN A 153 24.42 -23.12 -8.70
CA ASN A 153 24.71 -22.06 -7.74
C ASN A 153 25.08 -20.73 -8.44
N GLY A 154 24.39 -20.41 -9.53
CA GLY A 154 24.71 -19.28 -10.39
C GLY A 154 23.47 -18.72 -11.10
N TRP A 155 23.57 -17.48 -11.57
CA TRP A 155 22.53 -16.85 -12.37
C TRP A 155 22.69 -17.30 -13.83
N ARG A 156 21.63 -17.86 -14.40
CA ARG A 156 21.58 -18.23 -15.82
C ARG A 156 20.59 -17.33 -16.54
N ALA A 157 20.99 -16.83 -17.71
CA ALA A 157 20.07 -16.13 -18.60
C ALA A 157 19.01 -17.13 -19.06
N CYS A 158 17.75 -16.86 -18.77
CA CYS A 158 16.68 -17.55 -19.46
C CYS A 158 16.71 -17.13 -20.93
N PRO A 159 16.47 -18.06 -21.87
CA PRO A 159 16.42 -17.71 -23.27
C PRO A 159 15.38 -16.61 -23.44
N VAL A 160 15.83 -15.46 -23.97
CA VAL A 160 14.90 -14.45 -24.47
C VAL A 160 14.10 -15.18 -25.53
N PRO A 161 12.79 -15.38 -25.32
CA PRO A 161 12.01 -16.07 -26.33
C PRO A 161 12.12 -15.23 -27.60
N ASP A 162 12.25 -15.88 -28.75
CA ASP A 162 12.47 -15.25 -30.06
C ASP A 162 11.17 -14.58 -30.53
N VAL A 163 10.66 -13.68 -29.71
CA VAL A 163 9.44 -12.94 -29.92
C VAL A 163 9.90 -11.55 -30.28
N HIS A 164 9.75 -11.21 -31.55
CA HIS A 164 10.05 -9.89 -32.06
C HIS A 164 9.52 -8.83 -31.09
N ALA A 165 10.41 -7.96 -30.60
CA ALA A 165 10.09 -6.84 -29.71
C ALA A 165 8.95 -5.94 -30.24
N SER A 166 8.65 -6.02 -31.54
CA SER A 166 7.51 -5.37 -32.18
C SER A 166 6.13 -5.83 -31.68
N GLY A 167 6.02 -6.96 -30.98
CA GLY A 167 4.73 -7.51 -30.54
C GLY A 167 4.30 -7.18 -29.11
N PHE A 168 5.16 -6.59 -28.27
CA PHE A 168 4.82 -6.30 -26.86
C PHE A 168 4.46 -4.83 -26.65
N SER A 169 5.34 -3.91 -27.02
CA SER A 169 5.02 -2.47 -26.99
C SER A 169 3.77 -2.19 -27.81
N SER A 170 3.54 -2.93 -28.90
CA SER A 170 2.30 -2.83 -29.68
C SER A 170 1.05 -3.14 -28.85
N ARG A 171 1.09 -4.11 -27.93
CA ARG A 171 -0.09 -4.53 -27.13
C ARG A 171 -0.42 -3.57 -26.01
N ILE A 172 0.59 -3.11 -25.27
CA ILE A 172 0.35 -2.07 -24.26
C ILE A 172 -0.16 -0.80 -24.95
N LEU A 173 0.38 -0.45 -26.12
CA LEU A 173 -0.12 0.66 -26.94
C LEU A 173 -1.55 0.41 -27.47
N GLU A 174 -1.89 -0.82 -27.85
CA GLU A 174 -3.26 -1.20 -28.24
C GLU A 174 -4.23 -1.05 -27.05
N ILE A 175 -3.86 -1.57 -25.87
CA ILE A 175 -4.64 -1.44 -24.63
C ILE A 175 -4.79 0.04 -24.27
N GLU A 176 -3.72 0.83 -24.33
CA GLU A 176 -3.72 2.27 -24.06
C GLU A 176 -4.63 3.02 -25.05
N LYS A 177 -4.55 2.68 -26.34
CA LYS A 177 -5.40 3.27 -27.38
C LYS A 177 -6.87 3.01 -27.10
N VAL A 178 -7.25 1.78 -26.76
CA VAL A 178 -8.64 1.43 -26.42
C VAL A 178 -9.05 2.11 -25.09
N ALA A 179 -8.20 2.01 -24.06
CA ALA A 179 -8.44 2.55 -22.72
C ALA A 179 -8.57 4.08 -22.69
N SER A 180 -7.97 4.79 -23.64
CA SER A 180 -8.11 6.26 -23.77
C SER A 180 -9.56 6.74 -23.93
N HIS A 181 -10.46 5.87 -24.40
CA HIS A 181 -11.89 6.17 -24.55
C HIS A 181 -12.70 5.91 -23.27
N VAL A 182 -12.15 5.15 -22.32
CA VAL A 182 -12.85 4.73 -21.10
C VAL A 182 -13.34 5.92 -20.27
N PRO A 183 -12.53 6.97 -20.00
CA PRO A 183 -13.01 8.11 -19.22
C PRO A 183 -14.26 8.77 -19.82
N GLN A 184 -14.25 9.03 -21.14
CA GLN A 184 -15.37 9.65 -21.84
C GLN A 184 -16.62 8.78 -21.79
N GLN A 185 -16.48 7.47 -21.99
CA GLN A 185 -17.59 6.54 -21.96
C GLN A 185 -18.15 6.31 -20.55
N VAL A 186 -17.30 6.28 -19.52
CA VAL A 186 -17.73 6.24 -18.12
C VAL A 186 -18.55 7.48 -17.80
N ILE A 187 -18.09 8.67 -18.19
CA ILE A 187 -18.84 9.92 -17.97
C ILE A 187 -20.18 9.89 -18.70
N ALA A 188 -20.20 9.46 -19.96
CA ALA A 188 -21.43 9.33 -20.74
C ALA A 188 -22.41 8.34 -20.11
N ALA A 189 -21.92 7.17 -19.68
CA ALA A 189 -22.70 6.17 -18.99
C ALA A 189 -23.27 6.72 -17.68
N MET A 190 -22.43 7.32 -16.83
CA MET A 190 -22.83 7.88 -15.55
C MET A 190 -23.84 9.02 -15.66
N SER A 191 -23.69 9.90 -16.66
CA SER A 191 -24.66 10.97 -16.92
C SER A 191 -26.03 10.44 -17.35
N SER A 192 -26.08 9.28 -17.99
CA SER A 192 -27.32 8.61 -18.39
C SER A 192 -28.05 7.92 -17.24
N ILE A 193 -27.35 7.64 -16.11
CA ILE A 193 -27.91 6.98 -14.93
C ILE A 193 -28.44 8.03 -13.91
N SER A 194 -28.92 9.18 -14.38
CA SER A 194 -29.30 10.36 -13.58
C SER A 194 -30.43 10.15 -12.56
N HIS A 195 -31.04 8.97 -12.50
CA HIS A 195 -32.08 8.62 -11.53
C HIS A 195 -31.61 7.51 -10.57
N LEU A 196 -31.02 7.95 -9.45
CA LEU A 196 -31.10 7.42 -8.07
C LEU A 196 -30.91 5.93 -7.73
N SER A 197 -30.72 5.02 -8.68
CA SER A 197 -30.62 3.58 -8.39
C SER A 197 -29.58 2.84 -9.22
N ALA A 198 -28.57 3.54 -9.77
CA ALA A 198 -27.35 2.86 -10.19
C ALA A 198 -26.88 1.98 -9.02
N PRO A 199 -26.76 0.65 -9.18
CA PRO A 199 -26.25 -0.16 -8.10
C PRO A 199 -24.84 0.34 -7.82
N TRP A 200 -24.59 0.86 -6.62
CA TRP A 200 -23.27 1.35 -6.19
C TRP A 200 -22.13 0.37 -6.49
N ASN A 201 -22.47 -0.91 -6.58
CA ASN A 201 -21.59 -1.97 -7.01
C ASN A 201 -21.03 -1.74 -8.43
N VAL A 202 -21.84 -1.34 -9.41
CA VAL A 202 -21.37 -1.07 -10.80
C VAL A 202 -20.29 0.00 -10.81
N ILE A 203 -20.55 1.13 -10.14
CA ILE A 203 -19.61 2.24 -10.04
C ILE A 203 -18.30 1.79 -9.39
N ARG A 204 -18.40 1.02 -8.30
CA ARG A 204 -17.25 0.48 -7.58
C ARG A 204 -16.40 -0.44 -8.46
N HIS A 205 -17.02 -1.31 -9.25
CA HIS A 205 -16.29 -2.27 -10.09
C HIS A 205 -15.69 -1.59 -11.32
N LEU A 206 -16.41 -0.67 -11.97
CA LEU A 206 -15.87 0.18 -13.04
C LEU A 206 -14.62 0.91 -12.59
N ARG A 207 -14.67 1.53 -11.41
CA ARG A 207 -13.51 2.24 -10.85
C ARG A 207 -12.34 1.32 -10.54
N LYS A 208 -12.60 0.12 -10.00
CA LYS A 208 -11.54 -0.87 -9.77
C LYS A 208 -10.84 -1.28 -11.07
N ARG A 209 -11.60 -1.46 -12.16
CA ARG A 209 -11.00 -1.77 -13.48
C ARG A 209 -10.15 -0.61 -13.99
N THR A 210 -10.62 0.65 -13.85
CA THR A 210 -9.82 1.82 -14.25
C THR A 210 -8.55 1.97 -13.41
N ASP A 211 -8.61 1.70 -12.10
CA ASP A 211 -7.43 1.74 -11.23
C ASP A 211 -6.40 0.66 -11.62
N LEU A 212 -6.86 -0.52 -12.05
CA LEU A 212 -5.98 -1.59 -12.54
C LEU A 212 -5.31 -1.23 -13.88
N LEU A 213 -6.01 -0.52 -14.77
CA LEU A 213 -5.40 0.00 -16.02
C LEU A 213 -4.36 1.07 -15.71
N ASP A 214 -4.66 1.99 -14.80
CA ASP A 214 -3.69 3.00 -14.38
C ASP A 214 -2.43 2.36 -13.79
N SER A 215 -2.60 1.32 -12.95
CA SER A 215 -1.48 0.57 -12.40
C SER A 215 -0.68 -0.16 -13.47
N LEU A 216 -1.35 -0.72 -14.49
CA LEU A 216 -0.67 -1.32 -15.64
C LEU A 216 0.19 -0.26 -16.34
N PHE A 217 -0.39 0.87 -16.74
CA PHE A 217 0.33 1.93 -17.47
C PHE A 217 1.46 2.55 -16.66
N GLU A 218 1.27 2.79 -15.35
CA GLU A 218 2.32 3.31 -14.47
C GLU A 218 3.53 2.36 -14.40
N ARG A 219 3.28 1.04 -14.41
CA ARG A 219 4.34 0.03 -14.35
C ARG A 219 4.97 -0.26 -15.72
N THR A 220 4.21 -0.09 -16.81
CA THR A 220 4.69 -0.40 -18.16
C THR A 220 5.37 0.76 -18.85
N HIS A 221 4.93 2.00 -18.60
CA HIS A 221 5.51 3.18 -19.23
C HIS A 221 6.85 3.50 -18.57
N ARG A 222 7.93 3.29 -19.32
CA ARG A 222 9.20 3.92 -18.99
C ARG A 222 9.06 5.41 -19.31
N PRO A 223 9.30 6.32 -18.36
CA PRO A 223 9.21 7.75 -18.65
C PRO A 223 10.20 8.09 -19.77
N VAL A 224 9.68 8.39 -20.96
CA VAL A 224 10.46 8.78 -22.14
C VAL A 224 11.10 10.16 -21.93
N SER A 225 10.51 10.97 -21.04
CA SER A 225 11.03 12.26 -20.58
C SER A 225 10.42 12.60 -19.21
N ALA A 226 11.15 13.34 -18.38
CA ALA A 226 10.70 13.75 -17.04
C ALA A 226 9.45 14.67 -17.06
N ASP A 227 9.09 15.23 -18.21
CA ASP A 227 8.03 16.23 -18.34
C ASP A 227 6.69 15.65 -18.87
N GLN A 228 6.65 14.38 -19.29
CA GLN A 228 5.42 13.73 -19.76
C GLN A 228 4.77 12.89 -18.65
N HIS A 229 4.14 13.57 -17.70
CA HIS A 229 3.22 12.91 -16.78
C HIS A 229 1.89 12.64 -17.47
N LEU A 230 1.63 11.38 -17.82
CA LEU A 230 0.29 10.93 -18.22
C LEU A 230 -0.66 11.12 -17.03
N ILE A 231 -1.75 11.84 -17.27
CA ILE A 231 -2.81 11.99 -16.27
C ILE A 231 -3.54 10.65 -16.16
N SER A 232 -3.53 10.05 -14.96
CA SER A 232 -4.24 8.80 -14.66
C SER A 232 -5.70 8.86 -15.14
N LEU A 233 -6.19 7.76 -15.72
CA LEU A 233 -7.57 7.62 -16.19
C LEU A 233 -8.56 7.83 -15.04
N ALA A 234 -8.27 7.30 -13.86
CA ALA A 234 -9.06 7.52 -12.66
C ALA A 234 -9.10 9.01 -12.27
N ALA A 235 -7.99 9.73 -12.40
CA ALA A 235 -7.93 11.17 -12.15
C ALA A 235 -8.77 11.97 -13.17
N GLN A 236 -8.75 11.58 -14.46
CA GLN A 236 -9.59 12.20 -15.50
C GLN A 236 -11.08 11.99 -15.21
N ILE A 237 -11.46 10.79 -14.76
CA ILE A 237 -12.82 10.45 -14.35
C ILE A 237 -13.24 11.28 -13.12
N ASP A 238 -12.38 11.37 -12.10
CA ASP A 238 -12.66 12.12 -10.87
C ASP A 238 -12.80 13.63 -11.10
N GLN A 239 -12.00 14.20 -12.01
CA GLN A 239 -12.06 15.61 -12.40
C GLN A 239 -13.36 15.93 -13.14
N SER A 240 -13.82 14.99 -13.97
CA SER A 240 -15.02 15.14 -14.80
C SER A 240 -16.28 14.58 -14.15
N TRP A 241 -16.18 14.11 -12.90
CA TRP A 241 -17.27 13.45 -12.19
C TRP A 241 -18.44 14.42 -11.94
N PRO A 242 -19.69 14.04 -12.25
CA PRO A 242 -20.85 14.90 -12.02
C PRO A 242 -20.96 15.32 -10.55
N LYS A 243 -21.08 16.63 -10.29
CA LYS A 243 -21.18 17.18 -8.92
C LYS A 243 -22.39 16.66 -8.12
N ASN A 244 -23.43 16.21 -8.82
CA ASN A 244 -24.69 15.76 -8.25
C ASN A 244 -24.67 14.29 -7.82
N VAL A 245 -23.62 13.53 -8.18
CA VAL A 245 -23.44 12.15 -7.71
C VAL A 245 -22.55 12.21 -6.48
N PRO A 246 -23.01 11.75 -5.31
CA PRO A 246 -22.23 11.86 -4.08
C PRO A 246 -20.88 11.18 -4.27
N LYS A 247 -19.81 11.98 -4.21
CA LYS A 247 -18.43 11.50 -4.08
C LYS A 247 -18.29 10.96 -2.66
N ASN A 248 -18.79 9.74 -2.42
CA ASN A 248 -18.56 9.12 -1.12
C ASN A 248 -17.05 8.99 -0.92
N GLU A 249 -16.63 9.25 0.33
CA GLU A 249 -15.24 9.40 0.80
C GLU A 249 -14.23 8.83 -0.20
N THR A 250 -13.40 9.72 -0.75
CA THR A 250 -12.21 9.38 -1.55
C THR A 250 -11.78 7.97 -1.23
N PHE A 251 -12.09 7.04 -2.14
CA PHE A 251 -11.69 5.64 -1.98
C PHE A 251 -10.17 5.69 -2.05
N ARG A 252 -9.53 5.96 -0.91
CA ARG A 252 -8.09 5.85 -0.75
C ARG A 252 -7.85 4.40 -1.11
N PRO A 253 -7.10 4.08 -2.18
CA PRO A 253 -6.77 2.71 -2.48
C PRO A 253 -6.23 2.11 -1.18
N SER A 254 -7.02 1.24 -0.56
CA SER A 254 -6.65 0.60 0.68
C SER A 254 -5.59 -0.41 0.31
N GLY A 255 -4.35 0.05 0.11
CA GLY A 255 -3.25 -0.81 -0.28
C GLY A 255 -2.11 -0.20 -1.10
N ILE A 256 -2.30 0.94 -1.78
CA ILE A 256 -1.18 1.57 -2.50
C ILE A 256 -1.17 3.07 -2.19
N VAL A 257 -0.65 3.39 -1.01
CA VAL A 257 0.05 4.65 -0.85
C VAL A 257 1.22 4.55 -1.83
N VAL A 258 1.13 5.20 -3.00
CA VAL A 258 2.32 5.62 -3.72
C VAL A 258 3.05 6.50 -2.73
N LYS A 259 4.00 5.90 -2.00
CA LYS A 259 4.92 6.65 -1.15
C LYS A 259 5.68 7.52 -2.16
N ALA A 260 5.31 8.80 -2.25
CA ALA A 260 5.98 9.80 -3.09
C ALA A 260 7.47 9.97 -2.71
N TYR A 261 7.89 9.34 -1.62
CA TYR A 261 9.27 9.02 -1.35
C TYR A 261 9.54 7.60 -1.86
N PRO A 262 10.40 7.41 -2.88
CA PRO A 262 10.94 6.09 -3.13
C PRO A 262 11.43 5.53 -1.80
N LYS A 263 11.25 4.22 -1.54
CA LYS A 263 12.05 3.55 -0.53
C LYS A 263 13.50 3.80 -0.93
N GLY A 264 14.08 4.88 -0.41
CA GLY A 264 15.40 5.31 -0.79
C GLY A 264 16.31 4.12 -0.51
N LYS A 265 17.09 3.70 -1.49
CA LYS A 265 18.28 2.87 -1.29
C LYS A 265 19.36 3.63 -0.48
N GLY A 266 18.95 4.49 0.46
CA GLY A 266 19.79 5.43 1.19
C GLY A 266 19.46 5.36 2.66
N LEU A 267 20.40 4.80 3.42
CA LEU A 267 20.37 4.55 4.86
C LEU A 267 19.32 3.54 5.34
N SER A 268 19.48 2.29 4.91
CA SER A 268 19.15 1.17 5.79
C SER A 268 20.15 1.15 6.96
N ILE A 269 20.10 2.16 7.86
CA ILE A 269 20.62 1.92 9.19
C ILE A 269 19.76 0.77 9.71
N PRO A 270 20.35 -0.40 10.03
CA PRO A 270 19.58 -1.50 10.55
C PRO A 270 18.75 -0.96 11.72
N THR A 271 17.44 -1.14 11.69
CA THR A 271 16.55 -0.83 12.81
C THR A 271 17.11 -1.27 14.18
N PRO A 272 17.83 -2.41 14.32
CA PRO A 272 18.51 -2.75 15.57
C PRO A 272 19.64 -1.77 15.97
N THR A 273 20.35 -1.16 15.04
CA THR A 273 21.42 -0.18 15.32
C THR A 273 20.86 1.09 15.95
N ILE A 274 19.70 1.60 15.49
CA ILE A 274 19.06 2.77 16.09
C ILE A 274 18.60 2.44 17.53
N MET A 275 18.00 1.26 17.75
CA MET A 275 17.66 0.79 19.10
C MET A 275 18.86 0.69 20.02
N MET A 276 19.97 0.13 19.52
CA MET A 276 21.19 -0.01 20.30
C MET A 276 21.76 1.37 20.68
N ILE A 277 21.85 2.30 19.73
CA ILE A 277 22.35 3.66 19.98
C ILE A 277 21.46 4.39 21.00
N THR A 278 20.14 4.36 20.84
CA THR A 278 19.20 5.01 21.77
C THR A 278 19.25 4.38 23.17
N THR A 279 19.43 3.07 23.27
CA THR A 279 19.53 2.38 24.57
C THR A 279 20.84 2.74 25.27
N ILE A 280 21.97 2.72 24.54
CA ILE A 280 23.28 3.08 25.08
C ILE A 280 23.30 4.55 25.52
N SER A 281 22.78 5.46 24.70
CA SER A 281 22.71 6.89 25.05
C SER A 281 21.84 7.12 26.29
N SER A 282 20.73 6.39 26.42
CA SER A 282 19.87 6.44 27.60
C SER A 282 20.57 5.96 28.87
N VAL A 283 21.30 4.83 28.80
CA VAL A 283 22.08 4.31 29.94
C VAL A 283 23.18 5.28 30.36
N ILE A 284 23.90 5.86 29.39
CA ILE A 284 24.92 6.87 29.67
C ILE A 284 24.30 8.12 30.31
N SER A 285 23.18 8.60 29.78
CA SER A 285 22.48 9.78 30.31
C SER A 285 22.03 9.58 31.76
N ILE A 286 21.42 8.43 32.08
CA ILE A 286 21.01 8.09 33.45
C ILE A 286 22.23 7.97 34.36
N SER A 287 23.30 7.31 33.90
CA SER A 287 24.52 7.14 34.71
C SER A 287 25.16 8.48 35.06
N LEU A 288 25.24 9.41 34.11
CA LEU A 288 25.73 10.76 34.35
C LEU A 288 24.81 11.55 35.29
N ALA A 289 23.49 11.38 35.17
CA ALA A 289 22.53 12.00 36.08
C ALA A 289 22.69 11.48 37.53
N VAL A 290 22.95 10.19 37.72
CA VAL A 290 23.24 9.61 39.04
C VAL A 290 24.56 10.15 39.60
N VAL A 291 25.61 10.26 38.80
CA VAL A 291 26.88 10.86 39.24
C VAL A 291 26.68 12.34 39.61
N SER A 292 25.89 13.08 38.83
CA SER A 292 25.51 14.46 39.13
C SER A 292 24.75 14.54 40.45
N TYR A 293 23.80 13.63 40.70
CA TYR A 293 23.07 13.55 41.97
C TYR A 293 24.01 13.34 43.17
N LEU A 294 24.95 12.39 43.06
CA LEU A 294 25.90 12.07 44.14
C LEU A 294 26.90 13.19 44.43
N LYS A 295 27.19 14.05 43.44
CA LYS A 295 28.10 15.20 43.59
C LYS A 295 27.40 16.53 43.85
N ALA A 296 26.08 16.59 43.64
CA ALA A 296 25.31 17.80 43.86
C ALA A 296 25.31 18.14 45.36
N THR A 297 25.42 19.43 45.66
CA THR A 297 25.31 19.90 47.03
C THR A 297 23.88 19.70 47.53
N PRO A 298 23.67 19.33 48.81
CA PRO A 298 22.34 19.02 49.32
C PRO A 298 21.44 20.23 49.56
N GLN A 299 21.77 21.36 48.95
CA GLN A 299 21.02 22.58 49.07
C GLN A 299 20.04 22.71 47.90
N PRO A 300 18.84 23.26 48.16
CA PRO A 300 17.96 23.68 47.08
C PRO A 300 18.63 24.79 46.27
N GLY A 301 18.37 24.81 44.96
CA GLY A 301 18.89 25.84 44.08
C GLY A 301 18.10 27.13 44.17
N THR A 302 18.63 28.20 43.58
CA THR A 302 17.97 29.50 43.50
C THR A 302 17.50 29.80 42.07
N PRO A 303 16.42 30.57 41.89
CA PRO A 303 15.96 30.97 40.56
C PRO A 303 16.91 31.96 39.85
N GLN A 304 17.97 32.42 40.53
CA GLN A 304 19.01 33.27 39.96
C GLN A 304 20.20 32.44 39.44
N ASP A 305 20.23 31.14 39.70
CA ASP A 305 21.31 30.26 39.28
C ASP A 305 21.27 30.02 37.77
N ALA A 306 22.45 29.99 37.12
CA ALA A 306 22.55 29.69 35.70
C ALA A 306 21.99 28.28 35.37
N ASP A 307 22.17 27.33 36.28
CA ASP A 307 21.66 25.96 36.15
C ASP A 307 20.13 25.91 36.14
N PHE A 308 19.45 26.81 36.86
CA PHE A 308 17.99 26.93 36.82
C PHE A 308 17.51 27.30 35.42
N PHE A 309 18.12 28.32 34.80
CA PHE A 309 17.76 28.74 33.44
C PHE A 309 18.08 27.66 32.40
N SER A 310 19.19 26.94 32.57
CA SER A 310 19.55 25.82 31.70
C SER A 310 18.53 24.67 31.80
N LEU A 311 18.10 24.33 33.02
CA LEU A 311 17.08 23.32 33.27
C LEU A 311 15.73 23.73 32.70
N PHE A 312 15.35 25.00 32.87
CA PHE A 312 14.11 25.55 32.34
C PHE A 312 14.11 25.52 30.81
N GLN A 313 15.17 26.01 30.17
CA GLN A 313 15.34 25.96 28.72
C GLN A 313 15.24 24.53 28.19
N SER A 314 15.92 23.58 28.85
CA SER A 314 15.89 22.16 28.46
C SER A 314 14.49 21.57 28.58
N SER A 315 13.77 21.90 29.65
CA SER A 315 12.39 21.43 29.87
C SER A 315 11.43 21.99 28.82
N VAL A 316 11.56 23.28 28.46
CA VAL A 316 10.78 23.89 27.38
C VAL A 316 11.06 23.22 26.03
N LEU A 317 12.32 22.95 25.71
CA LEU A 317 12.70 22.26 24.47
C LEU A 317 12.11 20.84 24.42
N GLN A 318 12.20 20.08 25.51
CA GLN A 318 11.62 18.74 25.61
C GLN A 318 10.09 18.78 25.40
N ILE A 319 9.38 19.66 26.09
CA ILE A 319 7.92 19.81 25.92
C ILE A 319 7.57 20.21 24.47
N SER A 320 8.32 21.17 23.89
CA SER A 320 8.07 21.64 22.52
C SER A 320 8.28 20.54 21.48
N SER A 321 9.22 19.62 21.72
CA SER A 321 9.52 18.52 20.80
C SER A 321 8.48 17.39 20.85
N ILE A 322 7.82 17.20 22.00
CA ILE A 322 6.77 16.20 22.19
C ILE A 322 5.48 16.61 21.44
N TRP A 323 5.22 17.92 21.32
CA TRP A 323 4.00 18.43 20.71
C TRP A 323 3.82 18.03 19.22
N PRO A 324 4.81 18.22 18.32
CA PRO A 324 4.76 17.69 16.96
C PRO A 324 4.62 16.17 16.89
N MET A 325 5.25 15.43 17.82
CA MET A 325 5.14 13.98 17.88
C MET A 325 3.70 13.54 18.19
N MET A 326 3.02 14.20 19.13
CA MET A 326 1.61 13.94 19.45
C MET A 326 0.67 14.15 18.25
N LEU A 327 0.90 15.21 17.46
CA LEU A 327 0.11 15.46 16.25
C LEU A 327 0.31 14.36 15.19
N THR A 328 1.53 13.84 15.09
CA THR A 328 1.88 12.76 14.17
C THR A 328 1.26 11.42 14.61
N LEU A 329 1.26 11.14 15.91
CA LEU A 329 0.70 9.93 16.51
C LEU A 329 -0.82 9.83 16.37
N ARG A 330 -1.54 10.96 16.35
CA ARG A 330 -3.00 10.96 16.12
C ARG A 330 -3.41 10.52 14.72
N LYS A 331 -2.53 10.67 13.72
CA LYS A 331 -2.84 10.38 12.32
C LYS A 331 -2.37 8.99 11.87
N THR A 332 -1.57 8.30 12.68
CA THR A 332 -0.96 7.01 12.34
C THR A 332 -1.81 5.84 12.84
N ARG A 333 -2.03 4.83 11.99
CA ARG A 333 -2.72 3.58 12.35
C ARG A 333 -1.75 2.65 13.07
N LEU A 334 -1.60 2.86 14.37
CA LEU A 334 -0.74 2.07 15.25
C LEU A 334 -1.44 0.82 15.76
N ASN A 335 -0.67 -0.24 16.04
CA ASN A 335 -1.15 -1.35 16.87
C ASN A 335 -1.56 -0.79 18.24
N LYS A 336 -2.72 -1.21 18.76
CA LYS A 336 -3.33 -0.67 20.00
C LYS A 336 -2.35 -0.70 21.18
N LEU A 337 -1.59 -1.79 21.33
CA LEU A 337 -0.59 -1.92 22.41
C LEU A 337 0.55 -0.91 22.27
N ALA A 338 1.13 -0.77 21.08
CA ALA A 338 2.21 0.19 20.82
C ALA A 338 1.73 1.64 21.07
N SER A 339 0.51 1.95 20.64
CA SER A 339 -0.09 3.27 20.90
C SER A 339 -0.20 3.57 22.40
N ILE A 340 -0.66 2.61 23.21
CA ILE A 340 -0.76 2.78 24.67
C ILE A 340 0.61 3.07 25.29
N TYR A 341 1.65 2.29 24.96
CA TYR A 341 3.00 2.51 25.50
C TYR A 341 3.56 3.88 25.12
N ILE A 342 3.35 4.32 23.86
CA ILE A 342 3.80 5.63 23.42
C ILE A 342 3.11 6.74 24.22
N TRP A 343 1.79 6.65 24.41
CA TRP A 343 1.05 7.63 25.20
C TRP A 343 1.48 7.67 26.66
N VAL A 344 1.75 6.51 27.28
CA VAL A 344 2.29 6.44 28.64
C VAL A 344 3.65 7.13 28.74
N LEU A 345 4.55 6.87 27.78
CA LEU A 345 5.87 7.50 27.75
C LEU A 345 5.80 9.00 27.52
N VAL A 346 4.92 9.47 26.63
CA VAL A 346 4.68 10.90 26.39
C VAL A 346 4.20 11.61 27.66
N VAL A 347 3.19 11.05 28.32
CA VAL A 347 2.66 11.64 29.56
C VAL A 347 3.71 11.62 30.66
N PHE A 348 4.45 10.53 30.79
CA PHE A 348 5.55 10.42 31.75
C PHE A 348 6.65 11.47 31.50
N GLY A 349 7.05 11.66 30.23
CA GLY A 349 8.04 12.67 29.85
C GLY A 349 7.58 14.09 30.16
N LEU A 350 6.33 14.42 29.81
CA LEU A 350 5.77 15.75 30.10
C LEU A 350 5.69 16.03 31.61
N LEU A 351 5.24 15.05 32.40
CA LEU A 351 5.17 15.20 33.84
C LEU A 351 6.55 15.36 34.47
N THR A 352 7.53 14.56 34.04
CA THR A 352 8.90 14.63 34.58
C THR A 352 9.61 15.93 34.20
N ALA A 353 9.42 16.42 32.97
CA ALA A 353 9.93 17.74 32.56
C ALA A 353 9.27 18.90 33.34
N ALA A 354 7.95 18.86 33.48
CA ALA A 354 7.21 19.92 34.19
C ALA A 354 7.54 19.95 35.69
N VAL A 355 7.75 18.78 36.31
CA VAL A 355 8.10 18.65 37.73
C VAL A 355 9.56 19.00 37.98
N ALA A 356 10.48 18.81 37.03
CA ALA A 356 11.91 19.08 37.23
C ALA A 356 12.18 20.54 37.66
N VAL A 357 11.50 21.51 37.05
CA VAL A 357 11.68 22.95 37.34
C VAL A 357 11.29 23.33 38.79
N PRO A 358 10.08 23.04 39.30
CA PRO A 358 9.75 23.33 40.70
C PRO A 358 10.57 22.50 41.68
N LEU A 359 10.98 21.28 41.32
CA LEU A 359 11.81 20.43 42.18
C LEU A 359 13.20 21.03 42.42
N TYR A 360 13.73 21.80 41.48
CA TYR A 360 15.02 22.50 41.61
C TYR A 360 15.01 23.54 42.75
N ILE A 361 13.88 24.22 42.94
CA ILE A 361 13.71 25.28 43.95
C ILE A 361 13.30 24.69 45.31
N LEU A 362 12.43 23.67 45.29
CA LEU A 362 11.82 23.14 46.52
C LEU A 362 12.66 22.06 47.21
N VAL A 363 13.52 21.37 46.46
CA VAL A 363 14.25 20.18 46.92
C VAL A 363 15.71 20.25 46.48
N HIS A 364 16.53 19.33 46.98
CA HIS A 364 17.90 19.07 46.56
C HIS A 364 18.02 19.02 45.02
N THR A 365 18.90 19.86 44.47
CA THR A 365 19.10 20.07 43.01
C THR A 365 19.30 18.77 42.23
N GLY A 366 20.01 17.79 42.80
CA GLY A 366 20.17 16.45 42.23
C GLY A 366 18.86 15.73 41.83
N TRP A 367 17.73 15.95 42.51
CA TRP A 367 16.46 15.33 42.09
C TRP A 367 15.95 15.92 40.77
N SER A 368 16.09 17.23 40.59
CA SER A 368 15.66 17.90 39.36
C SER A 368 16.44 17.40 38.13
N THR A 369 17.74 17.11 38.29
CA THR A 369 18.58 16.56 37.21
C THR A 369 18.19 15.12 36.87
N LEU A 370 17.83 14.30 37.86
CA LEU A 370 17.30 12.95 37.62
C LEU A 370 15.96 12.98 36.86
N PHE A 371 15.05 13.88 37.24
CA PHE A 371 13.76 14.02 36.55
C PHE A 371 13.92 14.55 35.11
N SER A 372 14.83 15.50 34.90
CA SER A 372 15.18 15.99 33.56
C SER A 372 15.77 14.89 32.67
N ALA A 373 16.65 14.05 33.22
CA ALA A 373 17.21 12.91 32.50
C ALA A 373 16.13 11.86 32.15
N ALA A 374 15.22 11.56 33.10
CA ALA A 374 14.11 10.64 32.86
C ALA A 374 13.19 11.12 31.72
N SER A 375 12.89 12.42 31.67
CA SER A 375 12.15 13.02 30.57
C SER A 375 12.87 12.83 29.23
N GLY A 376 14.17 13.16 29.16
CA GLY A 376 14.97 12.99 27.95
C GLY A 376 15.00 11.55 27.43
N VAL A 377 15.12 10.56 28.33
CA VAL A 377 15.07 9.13 27.98
C VAL A 377 13.71 8.77 27.41
N SER A 378 12.61 9.18 28.07
CA SER A 378 11.26 8.89 27.59
C SER A 378 11.00 9.45 26.19
N GLN A 379 11.47 10.67 25.92
CA GLN A 379 11.39 11.31 24.60
C GLN A 379 12.19 10.55 23.54
N GLY A 380 13.40 10.06 23.90
CA GLY A 380 14.22 9.21 23.02
C GLY A 380 13.48 7.94 22.61
N PHE A 381 12.83 7.26 23.55
CA PHE A 381 12.02 6.08 23.26
C PHE A 381 10.77 6.38 22.41
N VAL A 382 10.07 7.49 22.68
CA VAL A 382 8.93 7.92 21.85
C VAL A 382 9.37 8.19 20.40
N THR A 383 10.49 8.88 20.22
CA THR A 383 11.08 9.15 18.90
C THR A 383 11.43 7.86 18.19
N LEU A 384 12.03 6.91 18.91
CA LEU A 384 12.37 5.60 18.37
C LEU A 384 11.12 4.85 17.89
N GLN A 385 10.07 4.79 18.71
CA GLN A 385 8.80 4.16 18.31
C GLN A 385 8.19 4.83 17.07
N LEU A 386 8.27 6.17 16.97
CA LEU A 386 7.79 6.90 15.79
C LEU A 386 8.58 6.53 14.52
N VAL A 387 9.91 6.43 14.61
CA VAL A 387 10.77 6.01 13.49
C VAL A 387 10.41 4.60 13.04
N TYR A 388 10.19 3.67 13.98
CA TYR A 388 9.76 2.31 13.67
C TYR A 388 8.43 2.27 12.92
N VAL A 389 7.49 3.13 13.31
CA VAL A 389 6.14 3.19 12.74
C VAL A 389 6.16 3.78 11.33
N VAL A 390 7.05 4.74 11.06
CA VAL A 390 7.22 5.32 9.72
C VAL A 390 8.02 4.37 8.81
N ALA A 391 8.96 3.61 9.37
CA ALA A 391 9.79 2.66 8.64
C ALA A 391 9.05 1.35 8.29
N ALA A 392 8.13 0.90 9.14
CA ALA A 392 7.20 -0.19 8.86
C ALA A 392 6.20 0.19 7.75
#